data_AF-A0A524GT73-F1
#
_entry.id   AF-A0A524GT73-F1
#
_cell.length_a   1.000
_cell.length_b   1.000
_cell.length_c   1.000
_cell.angle_alpha   90.00
_cell.angle_beta   90.00
_cell.angle_gamma   90.00
#
_symmetry.space_group_name_H-M   'P 1'
#
loop_
_entity.id
_entity.type
_entity.pdbx_description
1 polymer ?
#
loop_
_entity_poly.entity_id
_entity_poly.type
_entity_poly.pdbx_seq_one_letter_code
_entity_poly.pdbx_strand_id
1 'polypeptide(L)' 'RSRVKSIRYRGWIYKSALSIFVVTFFVLGWLGTMPAEPVYVLAARIFAVIYFSFFILMPYYTTIDKTKPVPERVVYHG' A
#
# COMPACT_ATOMS: atom_id res chain seq x y z
N ARG A 1 -7.46 5.42 12.53
CA ARG A 1 -8.29 4.18 12.55
C ARG A 1 -9.50 4.42 11.63
N SER A 2 -9.56 3.80 10.45
CA SER A 2 -10.66 4.00 9.50
C SER A 2 -11.93 3.29 9.97
N ARG A 3 -13.10 3.96 9.90
CA ARG A 3 -14.43 3.34 10.12
C ARG A 3 -14.78 2.29 9.06
N VAL A 4 -14.09 2.33 7.91
CA VAL A 4 -14.40 1.53 6.73
C VAL A 4 -13.36 0.42 6.55
N LYS A 5 -13.79 -0.83 6.76
CA LYS A 5 -12.92 -2.02 6.66
C LYS A 5 -12.64 -2.42 5.21
N SER A 6 -13.60 -2.26 4.30
CA SER A 6 -13.47 -2.68 2.90
C SER A 6 -12.73 -1.65 2.04
N ILE A 7 -11.73 -2.11 1.28
CA ILE A 7 -10.96 -1.32 0.32
C ILE A 7 -11.85 -0.70 -0.78
N ARG A 8 -13.01 -1.32 -1.07
CA ARG A 8 -13.93 -0.83 -2.11
C ARG A 8 -14.45 0.59 -1.83
N TYR A 9 -14.61 0.94 -0.57
CA TYR A 9 -15.15 2.22 -0.10
C TYR A 9 -14.07 3.21 0.36
N ARG A 10 -12.79 2.78 0.36
CA ARG A 10 -11.63 3.67 0.54
C ARG A 10 -11.39 4.47 -0.74
N GLY A 11 -10.93 5.70 -0.58
CA GLY A 11 -10.71 6.58 -1.73
C GLY A 11 -9.44 6.23 -2.51
N TRP A 12 -9.15 7.07 -3.50
CA TRP A 12 -8.13 6.78 -4.51
C TRP A 12 -6.71 6.82 -3.95
N ILE A 13 -6.45 7.62 -2.92
CA ILE A 13 -5.12 7.83 -2.35
C ILE A 13 -4.60 6.51 -1.75
N TYR A 14 -5.42 5.81 -0.97
CA TYR A 14 -5.05 4.50 -0.43
C TYR A 14 -4.79 3.46 -1.53
N LYS A 15 -5.54 3.49 -2.64
CA LYS A 15 -5.36 2.56 -3.77
C LYS A 15 -4.03 2.80 -4.48
N SER A 16 -3.68 4.06 -4.76
CA SER A 16 -2.41 4.42 -5.37
C SER A 16 -1.22 4.04 -4.48
N ALA A 17 -1.31 4.32 -3.17
CA ALA A 17 -0.28 3.93 -2.22
C ALA A 17 -0.09 2.41 -2.17
N LEU A 18 -1.19 1.65 -2.18
CA LEU A 18 -1.15 0.18 -2.20
C LEU A 18 -0.53 -0.35 -3.50
N SER A 19 -0.83 0.24 -4.65
CA SER A 19 -0.20 -0.14 -5.92
C SER A 19 1.31 0.08 -5.89
N ILE A 20 1.78 1.23 -5.36
CA ILE A 20 3.21 1.51 -5.21
C ILE A 20 3.86 0.47 -4.29
N PHE A 21 3.22 0.15 -3.16
CA PHE A 21 3.69 -0.88 -2.23
C PHE A 21 3.88 -2.24 -2.92
N VAL A 22 2.88 -2.68 -3.69
CA VAL A 22 2.95 -3.94 -4.44
C VAL A 22 4.12 -3.94 -5.43
N VAL A 23 4.33 -2.84 -6.17
CA VAL A 23 5.48 -2.71 -7.09
C VAL A 23 6.79 -2.82 -6.32
N THR A 24 6.93 -2.12 -5.18
CA THR A 24 8.17 -2.19 -4.38
C THR A 24 8.43 -3.61 -3.85
N PHE A 25 7.39 -4.35 -3.46
CA PHE A 25 7.53 -5.73 -2.99
C PHE A 25 8.10 -6.66 -4.07
N PHE A 26 7.61 -6.56 -5.31
CA PHE A 26 8.16 -7.35 -6.42
C PHE A 26 9.59 -6.96 -6.77
N VAL A 27 9.91 -5.67 -6.78
CA VAL A 27 11.28 -5.17 -7.06
C VAL A 27 12.27 -5.63 -5.99
N LEU A 28 11.89 -5.58 -4.71
CA LEU A 28 12.70 -6.09 -3.60
C LEU A 28 12.89 -7.62 -3.70
N GLY A 29 11.84 -8.36 -4.04
CA GLY A 29 11.92 -9.81 -4.26
C GLY A 29 12.91 -10.16 -5.36
N TRP A 30 12.87 -9.43 -6.48
CA TRP A 30 13.82 -9.59 -7.59
C TRP A 30 15.25 -9.15 -7.22
N LEU A 31 15.42 -8.04 -6.51
CA LEU A 31 16.72 -7.59 -6.02
C LEU A 31 17.34 -8.59 -5.02
N GLY A 32 16.51 -9.35 -4.29
CA GLY A 32 16.98 -10.41 -3.39
C GLY A 32 17.61 -11.61 -4.10
N THR A 33 17.32 -11.82 -5.40
CA THR A 33 17.92 -12.90 -6.19
C THR A 33 19.16 -12.45 -6.97
N MET A 34 19.45 -11.14 -6.99
CA MET A 34 20.60 -10.56 -7.66
C MET A 34 21.87 -10.67 -6.79
N PRO A 35 23.08 -10.70 -7.41
CA PRO A 35 24.33 -10.65 -6.67
C PRO A 35 24.47 -9.34 -5.89
N ALA A 36 25.26 -9.33 -4.83
CA ALA A 36 25.48 -8.16 -3.97
C ALA A 36 26.39 -7.10 -4.63
N GLU A 37 25.92 -6.52 -5.72
CA GLU A 37 26.54 -5.39 -6.42
C GLU A 37 26.22 -4.07 -5.69
N PRO A 38 27.13 -3.07 -5.70
CA PRO A 38 26.90 -1.79 -5.05
C PRO A 38 25.61 -1.09 -5.49
N VAL A 39 25.27 -1.22 -6.78
CA VAL A 39 24.06 -0.63 -7.38
C VAL A 39 22.80 -1.29 -6.83
N TYR A 40 22.78 -2.63 -6.77
CA TYR A 40 21.63 -3.39 -6.27
C TYR A 40 21.46 -3.22 -4.76
N VAL A 41 22.55 -3.13 -4.00
CA VAL A 41 22.51 -2.84 -2.57
C VAL A 41 21.93 -1.45 -2.29
N LEU A 42 22.32 -0.44 -3.07
CA LEU A 42 21.77 0.91 -2.93
C LEU A 42 20.28 0.95 -3.29
N ALA A 43 19.89 0.31 -4.39
CA ALA A 43 18.50 0.18 -4.79
C ALA A 43 17.66 -0.53 -3.71
N ALA A 44 18.15 -1.67 -3.19
CA ALA A 44 17.47 -2.42 -2.14
C ALA A 44 17.25 -1.60 -0.87
N ARG A 45 18.22 -0.77 -0.47
CA ARG A 45 18.07 0.16 0.68
C ARG A 45 16.98 1.19 0.44
N ILE A 46 16.94 1.82 -0.74
CA ILE A 46 15.89 2.80 -1.09
C ILE A 46 14.52 2.13 -1.07
N PHE A 47 14.38 0.99 -1.74
CA PHE A 47 13.10 0.27 -1.79
C PHE A 47 12.66 -0.23 -0.42
N ALA A 48 13.60 -0.64 0.46
CA ALA A 48 13.28 -1.00 1.83
C ALA A 48 12.72 0.20 2.62
N VAL A 49 13.31 1.39 2.48
CA VAL A 49 12.78 2.61 3.11
C VAL A 49 11.37 2.92 2.61
N ILE A 50 11.12 2.82 1.30
CA ILE A 50 9.77 3.03 0.72
C ILE A 50 8.78 2.01 1.26
N TYR A 51 9.19 0.73 1.34
CA TYR A 51 8.37 -0.36 1.87
C TYR A 51 7.92 -0.11 3.32
N PHE A 52 8.83 0.27 4.21
CA PHE A 52 8.47 0.62 5.60
C PHE A 52 7.70 1.94 5.70
N SER A 53 8.03 2.92 4.86
CA SER A 53 7.31 4.20 4.80
C SER A 53 5.83 4.00 4.49
N PHE A 54 5.46 3.03 3.64
CA PHE A 54 4.07 2.69 3.37
C PHE A 54 3.28 2.34 4.65
N PHE A 55 3.87 1.55 5.55
CA PHE A 55 3.23 1.18 6.81
C PHE A 55 3.12 2.36 7.78
N ILE A 56 4.16 3.20 7.84
CA ILE A 56 4.17 4.41 8.69
C ILE A 56 3.17 5.47 8.18
N LEU A 57 3.04 5.61 6.87
CA LEU A 57 2.11 6.55 6.22
C LEU A 57 0.68 6.02 6.14
N MET A 58 0.45 4.74 6.44
CA MET A 58 -0.88 4.12 6.49
C MET A 58 -1.92 4.92 7.34
N PRO A 59 -1.62 5.39 8.56
CA PRO A 59 -2.51 6.27 9.33
C PRO A 59 -2.76 7.64 8.68
N TYR A 60 -1.80 8.17 7.93
CA TYR A 60 -1.90 9.47 7.27
C TYR A 60 -2.78 9.41 6.02
N TYR A 61 -2.60 8.40 5.17
CA TYR A 61 -3.47 8.20 4.01
C TYR A 61 -4.93 7.98 4.41
N THR A 62 -5.17 7.24 5.49
CA THR A 62 -6.53 6.93 5.95
C THR A 62 -7.25 8.10 6.65
N THR A 63 -6.54 9.18 7.01
CA THR A 63 -7.15 10.38 7.61
C THR A 63 -7.53 11.43 6.57
N ILE A 64 -6.82 11.49 5.44
CA ILE A 64 -7.08 12.45 4.36
C ILE A 64 -8.09 11.90 3.34
N ASP A 65 -8.18 10.58 3.18
CA ASP A 65 -9.05 9.98 2.17
C ASP A 65 -10.53 10.19 2.49
N LYS A 66 -11.26 10.87 1.59
CA LYS A 66 -12.71 11.02 1.67
C LYS A 66 -13.35 9.66 1.39
N THR A 67 -13.77 8.96 2.45
CA THR A 67 -14.45 7.65 2.33
C THR A 67 -15.84 7.82 1.72
N LYS A 68 -16.19 6.98 0.75
CA LYS A 68 -17.58 6.89 0.27
C LYS A 68 -18.47 6.30 1.38
N PRO A 69 -19.74 6.72 1.50
CA PRO A 69 -20.65 6.14 2.49
C PRO A 69 -20.77 4.64 2.24
N VAL A 70 -20.56 3.86 3.29
CA VAL A 70 -20.79 2.41 3.27
C VAL A 70 -22.31 2.21 3.33
N PRO A 71 -22.90 1.32 2.51
CA PRO A 71 -24.32 1.05 2.56
C PRO A 71 -24.74 0.57 3.95
N GLU A 72 -25.84 1.10 4.45
CA GLU A 72 -26.35 0.89 5.81
C GLU A 72 -26.86 -0.54 6.04
N ARG A 73 -27.13 -1.28 4.95
CA ARG A 73 -27.57 -2.67 4.96
C ARG A 73 -27.06 -3.41 3.73
N VAL A 74 -26.54 -4.62 3.95
CA VAL A 74 -26.18 -5.56 2.86
C VAL A 74 -27.46 -6.21 2.34
N VAL A 75 -27.81 -5.97 1.07
CA VAL A 75 -28.93 -6.65 0.42
C VAL A 75 -28.38 -7.96 -0.15
N TYR A 76 -28.80 -9.09 0.42
CA TYR A 76 -28.47 -10.41 -0.10
C TYR A 76 -29.42 -10.71 -1.26
N HIS A 77 -28.89 -10.95 -2.46
CA HIS A 77 -29.63 -11.60 -3.54
C HIS A 77 -29.40 -13.10 -3.39
N GLY A 78 -30.42 -13.80 -2.88
CA GLY A 78 -30.51 -15.25 -2.92
C GLY A 78 -30.96 -15.74 -4.28
#